data_AF-A0A1L7NDJ7-F1
#
_entry.id   AF-A0A1L7NDJ7-F1
#
_cell.length_a   1.000
_cell.length_b   1.000
_cell.length_c   1.000
_cell.angle_alpha   90.00
_cell.angle_beta   90.00
_cell.angle_gamma   90.00
#
_symmetry.space_group_name_H-M   'P 1'
#
loop_
_entity.id
_entity.type
_entity.pdbx_description
1 polymer ?
#
loop_
_entity_poly.entity_id
_entity_poly.type
_entity_poly.pdbx_seq_one_letter_code
_entity_poly.pdbx_strand_id
1 'polypeptide(L)'
;MLTRMWLLFLIIGSLVGCGAHTPFVQAPRPVAQTQLLISETAKSQQLTALNKRGEQVIAQLKVWYDSVTEDCGGPDKPSYLCSGIEMRATGFSPDFLPWDPSQKHLDKGAIAFSWARRDTNFGRAAERFNGFLFPPLQAIPHNKIRDLEVLCTFPIDGGTDNRDTANGCGPQDGFEATTDACQKVGVTDADAWLATYSDDDIVKSRVCGWDLREAPANMKAQWFEMPIKVRAGLSADAWMGYNEILLPVWKVGVGADLPLYAFFYVEGQTQAGLLAQFDQVRYHAAYGQAVPVIRIKLPTAKDQVMQFTYDEEDQAVGRPIVTSDVDFESEQIGERKEFKVDGSTFILHGTGEVSDDSHGGGGSSISAKHLKFEGSTEILLPGNGRRRVSYDWGCSDVCTRDLSFTDNHRLLNDREGMHYGSDELTVDGPEILHLYMVEDGENPRMVIDNLKVTQAQAR
;
A
#
# COMPACT_ATOMS: atom_id res chain seq x y z
N MET A 1 -18.86 -22.65 -63.67
CA MET A 1 -17.51 -22.52 -64.26
C MET A 1 -17.35 -21.11 -64.81
N LEU A 2 -16.34 -20.39 -64.30
CA LEU A 2 -15.72 -19.13 -64.76
C LEU A 2 -16.64 -18.01 -65.30
N THR A 3 -16.61 -16.84 -64.65
CA THR A 3 -15.76 -15.71 -65.12
C THR A 3 -15.71 -14.56 -64.10
N ARG A 4 -14.51 -14.01 -63.92
CA ARG A 4 -14.20 -12.77 -63.19
C ARG A 4 -14.92 -11.56 -63.81
N MET A 5 -15.37 -10.61 -62.99
CA MET A 5 -15.55 -9.23 -63.45
C MET A 5 -15.24 -8.24 -62.32
N TRP A 6 -14.24 -7.41 -62.58
CA TRP A 6 -13.85 -6.20 -61.86
C TRP A 6 -14.82 -5.06 -62.19
N LEU A 7 -15.31 -4.32 -61.20
CA LEU A 7 -15.89 -2.97 -61.28
C LEU A 7 -16.27 -2.57 -59.83
N LEU A 8 -16.15 -1.35 -59.32
CA LEU A 8 -15.42 -0.14 -59.68
C LEU A 8 -15.57 0.75 -58.41
N PHE A 9 -14.53 1.49 -58.06
CA PHE A 9 -14.53 2.46 -56.96
C PHE A 9 -15.65 3.52 -57.14
N LEU A 10 -16.44 3.74 -56.10
CA LEU A 10 -17.24 4.95 -55.92
C LEU A 10 -16.94 5.53 -54.55
N ILE A 11 -16.08 6.54 -54.56
CA ILE A 11 -15.73 7.41 -53.46
C ILE A 11 -16.95 8.30 -53.19
N ILE A 12 -17.61 8.12 -52.04
CA ILE A 12 -18.51 9.11 -51.47
C ILE A 12 -17.89 9.54 -50.15
N GLY A 13 -17.38 10.77 -50.13
CA GLY A 13 -16.80 11.39 -48.96
C GLY A 13 -17.87 11.70 -47.93
N SER A 14 -17.67 11.16 -46.73
CA SER A 14 -18.22 11.70 -45.49
C SER A 14 -17.07 12.39 -44.74
N LEU A 15 -17.13 13.72 -44.72
CA LEU A 15 -16.38 14.59 -43.83
C LEU A 15 -16.74 14.23 -42.38
N VAL A 16 -15.98 13.34 -41.77
CA VAL A 16 -15.90 13.21 -40.31
C VAL A 16 -14.74 14.10 -39.90
N GLY A 17 -15.08 15.21 -39.22
CA GLY A 17 -14.09 16.08 -38.63
C GLY A 17 -13.18 15.28 -37.70
N CYS A 18 -11.88 15.32 -37.96
CA CYS A 18 -10.88 14.96 -36.97
C CYS A 18 -11.05 15.95 -35.80
N GLY A 19 -11.83 15.56 -34.79
CA GLY A 19 -11.65 16.11 -33.46
C GLY A 19 -10.22 15.80 -33.07
N ALA A 20 -9.38 16.83 -32.98
CA ALA A 20 -8.05 16.69 -32.44
C ALA A 20 -8.19 16.11 -31.03
N HIS A 21 -7.82 14.84 -30.85
CA HIS A 21 -7.42 14.36 -29.54
C HIS A 21 -6.20 15.18 -29.16
N THR A 22 -6.42 16.29 -28.45
CA THR A 22 -5.40 16.86 -27.59
C THR A 22 -5.05 15.77 -26.58
N PRO A 23 -3.87 15.14 -26.64
CA PRO A 23 -3.41 14.36 -25.50
C PRO A 23 -3.42 15.34 -24.32
N PHE A 24 -4.14 14.99 -23.26
CA PHE A 24 -4.10 15.78 -22.05
C PHE A 24 -2.65 15.75 -21.59
N VAL A 25 -1.95 16.88 -21.75
CA VAL A 25 -0.61 17.07 -21.23
C VAL A 25 -0.77 16.97 -19.73
N GLN A 26 -0.37 15.83 -19.18
CA GLN A 26 -0.22 15.63 -17.76
C GLN A 26 0.59 16.82 -17.25
N ALA A 27 0.06 17.56 -16.27
CA ALA A 27 0.81 18.66 -15.66
C ALA A 27 2.21 18.11 -15.30
N PRO A 28 3.30 18.85 -15.57
CA PRO A 28 4.64 18.37 -15.27
C PRO A 28 4.64 17.95 -13.81
N ARG A 29 4.80 16.64 -13.57
CA ARG A 29 5.03 16.09 -12.24
C ARG A 29 6.17 16.91 -11.65
N PRO A 30 6.12 17.31 -10.37
CA PRO A 30 7.31 17.82 -9.72
C PRO A 30 8.40 16.78 -9.97
N VAL A 31 9.42 17.15 -10.74
CA VAL A 31 10.62 16.33 -10.84
C VAL A 31 11.05 16.14 -9.39
N ALA A 32 11.33 14.90 -8.98
CA ALA A 32 12.02 14.65 -7.73
C ALA A 32 13.40 15.31 -7.82
N GLN A 33 13.44 16.62 -7.58
CA GLN A 33 14.63 17.43 -7.72
C GLN A 33 14.74 18.33 -6.52
N THR A 34 15.69 17.88 -5.70
CA THR A 34 16.51 18.58 -4.72
C THR A 34 16.17 18.10 -3.33
N GLN A 35 16.83 17.01 -2.89
CA GLN A 35 17.15 16.87 -1.48
C GLN A 35 17.93 18.14 -1.12
N LEU A 36 17.23 19.10 -0.52
CA LEU A 36 17.88 20.23 0.14
C LEU A 36 18.94 19.64 1.07
N LEU A 37 20.16 20.15 0.98
CA LEU A 37 21.23 19.83 1.93
C LEU A 37 20.79 20.37 3.30
N ILE A 38 20.05 19.56 4.04
CA ILE A 38 19.60 19.85 5.40
C ILE A 38 20.72 19.40 6.34
N SER A 39 21.16 20.29 7.23
CA SER A 39 22.19 19.97 8.23
C SER A 39 21.72 18.86 9.18
N GLU A 40 22.66 18.10 9.74
CA GLU A 40 22.35 17.05 10.74
C GLU A 40 21.53 17.60 11.92
N THR A 41 21.80 18.83 12.35
CA THR A 41 21.02 19.52 13.39
C THR A 41 19.57 19.73 12.97
N ALA A 42 19.32 20.12 11.72
CA ALA A 42 17.97 20.33 11.22
C ALA A 42 17.22 19.00 10.99
N LYS A 43 17.91 17.93 10.57
CA LYS A 43 17.33 16.57 10.52
C LYS A 43 16.90 16.09 11.92
N SER A 44 17.77 16.26 12.91
CA SER A 44 17.49 15.88 14.30
C SER A 44 16.29 16.65 14.90
N GLN A 45 16.19 17.96 14.62
CA GLN A 45 15.03 18.76 15.02
C GLN A 45 13.73 18.30 14.34
N GLN A 46 13.81 17.98 13.05
CA GLN A 46 12.68 17.44 12.30
C GLN A 46 12.19 16.11 12.89
N LEU A 47 13.11 15.18 13.20
CA LEU A 47 12.77 13.91 13.82
C LEU A 47 12.12 14.10 15.19
N THR A 48 12.67 14.99 16.01
CA THR A 48 12.08 15.32 17.33
C THR A 48 10.64 15.83 17.20
N ALA A 49 10.38 16.71 16.22
CA ALA A 49 9.03 17.21 15.96
C ALA A 49 8.10 16.10 15.43
N LEU A 50 8.61 15.21 14.57
CA LEU A 50 7.87 14.08 14.03
C LEU A 50 7.51 13.06 15.12
N ASN A 51 8.44 12.75 16.03
CA ASN A 51 8.21 11.88 17.19
C ASN A 51 7.08 12.39 18.07
N LYS A 52 7.14 13.67 18.45
CA LYS A 52 6.07 14.32 19.22
C LYS A 52 4.73 14.26 18.49
N ARG A 53 4.73 14.50 17.18
CA ARG A 53 3.51 14.38 16.35
C ARG A 53 3.00 12.95 16.29
N GLY A 54 3.89 11.96 16.17
CA GLY A 54 3.57 10.53 16.16
C GLY A 54 2.84 10.10 17.42
N GLU A 55 3.36 10.46 18.59
CA GLU A 55 2.72 10.20 19.89
C GLU A 55 1.32 10.83 19.99
N GLN A 56 1.17 12.07 19.53
CA GLN A 56 -0.12 12.77 19.49
C GLN A 56 -1.10 12.09 18.52
N VAL A 57 -0.61 11.65 17.35
CA VAL A 57 -1.39 10.90 16.37
C VAL A 57 -1.93 9.63 17.00
N ILE A 58 -1.10 8.85 17.71
CA ILE A 58 -1.56 7.63 18.39
C ILE A 58 -2.64 7.92 19.42
N ALA A 59 -2.43 8.91 20.29
CA ALA A 59 -3.42 9.29 21.29
C ALA A 59 -4.76 9.66 20.65
N GLN A 60 -4.73 10.41 19.54
CA GLN A 60 -5.93 10.86 18.85
C GLN A 60 -6.62 9.75 18.04
N LEU A 61 -5.86 8.88 17.35
CA LEU A 61 -6.40 7.71 16.66
C LEU A 61 -7.17 6.82 17.64
N LYS A 62 -6.63 6.61 18.84
CA LYS A 62 -7.32 5.86 19.90
C LYS A 62 -8.64 6.49 20.30
N VAL A 63 -8.69 7.82 20.44
CA VAL A 63 -9.93 8.55 20.77
C VAL A 63 -10.99 8.35 19.69
N TRP A 64 -10.63 8.49 18.41
CA TRP A 64 -11.58 8.29 17.32
C TRP A 64 -12.02 6.84 17.18
N TYR A 65 -11.10 5.90 17.32
CA TYR A 65 -11.38 4.46 17.24
C TYR A 65 -12.32 3.98 18.36
N ASP A 66 -12.15 4.48 19.59
CA ASP A 66 -12.98 4.10 20.75
C ASP A 66 -14.35 4.83 20.80
N SER A 67 -14.58 5.83 19.94
CA SER A 67 -15.79 6.67 19.98
C SER A 67 -16.98 6.01 19.25
N VAL A 68 -17.68 5.09 19.91
CA VAL A 68 -18.82 4.32 19.34
C VAL A 68 -20.15 5.09 19.30
N THR A 69 -20.13 6.40 19.00
CA THR A 69 -21.34 7.22 18.88
C THR A 69 -22.16 6.83 17.64
N GLU A 70 -23.49 6.80 17.73
CA GLU A 70 -24.36 6.51 16.58
C GLU A 70 -24.37 7.68 15.57
N ASP A 71 -24.27 8.92 16.07
CA ASP A 71 -24.23 10.13 15.26
C ASP A 71 -23.32 11.21 15.86
N CYS A 72 -23.08 12.28 15.09
CA CYS A 72 -22.25 13.42 15.47
C CYS A 72 -23.08 14.67 15.77
N GLY A 73 -24.20 14.49 16.46
CA GLY A 73 -25.10 15.56 16.93
C GLY A 73 -26.32 15.78 16.03
N GLY A 74 -26.91 14.69 15.52
CA GLY A 74 -28.17 14.70 14.78
C GLY A 74 -28.30 13.62 13.70
N PRO A 75 -29.54 13.34 13.24
CA PRO A 75 -29.84 12.23 12.33
C PRO A 75 -29.30 12.44 10.88
N ASP A 76 -28.92 13.67 10.54
CA ASP A 76 -28.25 14.04 9.29
C ASP A 76 -26.72 14.10 9.40
N LYS A 77 -26.16 13.77 10.58
CA LYS A 77 -24.72 13.82 10.87
C LYS A 77 -24.17 12.44 11.24
N PRO A 78 -23.85 11.59 10.25
CA PRO A 78 -23.32 10.26 10.50
C PRO A 78 -22.06 10.23 11.36
N SER A 79 -21.83 9.10 12.00
CA SER A 79 -20.73 8.91 12.95
C SER A 79 -19.32 9.04 12.34
N TYR A 80 -19.13 8.83 11.03
CA TYR A 80 -17.83 9.09 10.35
C TYR A 80 -17.37 10.55 10.45
N LEU A 81 -18.28 11.49 10.75
CA LEU A 81 -17.93 12.89 10.87
C LEU A 81 -17.04 13.17 12.08
N CYS A 82 -17.17 12.40 13.18
CA CYS A 82 -16.50 12.68 14.45
C CYS A 82 -15.85 11.45 15.11
N SER A 83 -15.99 10.26 14.50
CA SER A 83 -15.46 9.00 15.02
C SER A 83 -14.93 8.10 13.90
N GLY A 84 -14.22 7.05 14.31
CA GLY A 84 -13.59 6.10 13.40
C GLY A 84 -12.41 6.68 12.63
N ILE A 85 -11.83 5.86 11.76
CA ILE A 85 -10.64 6.20 10.99
C ILE A 85 -10.85 5.70 9.57
N GLU A 86 -10.76 6.58 8.58
CA GLU A 86 -10.75 6.20 7.17
C GLU A 86 -9.35 5.70 6.78
N MET A 87 -9.28 4.45 6.32
CA MET A 87 -8.06 3.74 5.96
C MET A 87 -8.05 3.44 4.47
N ARG A 88 -7.12 4.04 3.72
CA ARG A 88 -6.88 3.67 2.31
C ARG A 88 -5.64 2.81 2.21
N ALA A 89 -5.83 1.53 1.89
CA ALA A 89 -4.74 0.69 1.45
C ALA A 89 -4.33 1.08 0.02
N THR A 90 -3.03 1.16 -0.26
CA THR A 90 -2.52 1.64 -1.54
C THR A 90 -1.53 0.67 -2.16
N GLY A 91 -1.56 0.58 -3.49
CA GLY A 91 -0.50 -0.07 -4.24
C GLY A 91 0.79 0.76 -4.23
N PHE A 92 1.85 0.14 -4.71
CA PHE A 92 3.16 0.75 -4.85
C PHE A 92 3.53 0.91 -6.33
N SER A 93 4.17 2.03 -6.67
CA SER A 93 4.91 2.22 -7.92
C SER A 93 5.80 3.47 -7.82
N PRO A 94 7.00 3.46 -8.43
CA PRO A 94 7.78 4.67 -8.61
C PRO A 94 7.09 5.68 -9.54
N ASP A 95 6.21 5.22 -10.44
CA ASP A 95 5.59 6.01 -11.49
C ASP A 95 4.31 6.75 -11.09
N PHE A 96 3.78 6.53 -9.89
CA PHE A 96 2.63 7.30 -9.40
C PHE A 96 2.72 7.55 -7.90
N LEU A 97 2.04 8.60 -7.44
CA LEU A 97 1.89 8.90 -6.01
C LEU A 97 0.63 8.19 -5.50
N PRO A 98 0.68 7.43 -4.40
CA PRO A 98 -0.46 6.60 -3.97
C PRO A 98 -1.66 7.41 -3.48
N TRP A 99 -1.49 8.69 -3.16
CA TRP A 99 -2.57 9.62 -2.83
C TRP A 99 -3.16 10.36 -4.05
N ASP A 100 -2.62 10.15 -5.26
CA ASP A 100 -3.24 10.65 -6.47
C ASP A 100 -4.26 9.64 -7.02
N PRO A 101 -5.43 10.08 -7.49
CA PRO A 101 -6.41 9.19 -8.09
C PRO A 101 -5.88 8.59 -9.40
N SER A 102 -6.16 7.30 -9.62
CA SER A 102 -5.96 6.64 -10.91
C SER A 102 -7.05 7.07 -11.91
N GLN A 103 -6.88 6.75 -13.18
CA GLN A 103 -7.91 7.00 -14.19
C GLN A 103 -9.24 6.32 -13.82
N LYS A 104 -9.18 5.08 -13.29
CA LYS A 104 -10.37 4.36 -12.82
C LYS A 104 -11.11 5.11 -11.71
N HIS A 105 -10.39 5.75 -10.77
CA HIS A 105 -11.02 6.58 -9.74
C HIS A 105 -11.69 7.81 -10.34
N LEU A 106 -11.06 8.46 -11.33
CA LEU A 106 -11.61 9.63 -12.01
C LEU A 106 -12.87 9.28 -12.80
N ASP A 107 -12.86 8.16 -13.52
CA ASP A 107 -14.00 7.68 -14.30
C ASP A 107 -15.18 7.29 -13.39
N LYS A 108 -14.89 6.58 -12.29
CA LYS A 108 -15.90 6.24 -11.26
C LYS A 108 -16.38 7.45 -10.49
N GLY A 109 -15.55 8.47 -10.30
CA GLY A 109 -15.85 9.62 -9.46
C GLY A 109 -15.75 9.36 -7.96
N ALA A 110 -15.18 8.23 -7.54
CA ALA A 110 -15.05 7.85 -6.14
C ALA A 110 -13.79 7.03 -5.84
N ILE A 111 -13.36 7.07 -4.58
CA ILE A 111 -12.22 6.31 -4.04
C ILE A 111 -12.70 5.52 -2.82
N ALA A 112 -12.35 4.24 -2.78
CA ALA A 112 -12.73 3.34 -1.69
C ALA A 112 -11.79 3.47 -0.48
N PHE A 113 -12.34 3.44 0.72
CA PHE A 113 -11.62 3.37 1.97
C PHE A 113 -12.25 2.26 2.81
N SER A 114 -11.50 1.64 3.70
CA SER A 114 -12.08 0.98 4.86
C SER A 114 -12.33 2.01 5.95
N TRP A 115 -13.27 1.76 6.85
CA TRP A 115 -13.53 2.62 7.99
C TRP A 115 -13.47 1.81 9.28
N ALA A 116 -12.49 2.12 10.13
CA ALA A 116 -12.22 1.36 11.34
C ALA A 116 -12.68 2.11 12.58
N ARG A 117 -13.50 1.44 13.39
CA ARG A 117 -13.93 1.83 14.73
C ARG A 117 -14.04 0.58 15.59
N ARG A 118 -14.01 0.71 16.92
CA ARG A 118 -13.96 -0.42 17.84
C ARG A 118 -15.04 -1.48 17.64
N ASP A 119 -16.22 -1.06 17.22
CA ASP A 119 -17.42 -1.87 17.01
C ASP A 119 -17.60 -2.34 15.55
N THR A 120 -16.68 -1.98 14.64
CA THR A 120 -16.77 -2.29 13.20
C THR A 120 -15.39 -2.57 12.58
N ASN A 121 -14.48 -3.14 13.37
CA ASN A 121 -13.13 -3.51 12.94
C ASN A 121 -13.13 -4.82 12.12
N PHE A 122 -11.95 -5.21 11.62
CA PHE A 122 -11.74 -6.34 10.72
C PHE A 122 -10.34 -6.92 10.90
N GLY A 123 -10.17 -8.21 10.56
CA GLY A 123 -8.89 -8.92 10.71
C GLY A 123 -7.98 -8.91 9.48
N ARG A 124 -8.46 -8.47 8.32
CA ARG A 124 -7.68 -8.34 7.07
C ARG A 124 -7.96 -7.00 6.40
N ALA A 125 -6.89 -6.30 6.02
CA ALA A 125 -6.97 -5.05 5.25
C ALA A 125 -7.34 -5.30 3.78
N ALA A 126 -7.65 -4.21 3.06
CA ALA A 126 -8.02 -4.24 1.65
C ALA A 126 -6.83 -4.54 0.74
N GLU A 127 -6.59 -5.82 0.48
CA GLU A 127 -5.66 -6.40 -0.53
C GLU A 127 -4.18 -5.96 -0.46
N ARG A 128 -3.84 -5.01 0.41
CA ARG A 128 -2.53 -4.41 0.60
C ARG A 128 -2.35 -4.14 2.09
N PHE A 129 -1.08 -4.06 2.50
CA PHE A 129 -0.70 -3.98 3.91
C PHE A 129 -0.12 -2.62 4.30
N ASN A 130 -0.15 -1.62 3.41
CA ASN A 130 0.28 -0.25 3.65
C ASN A 130 -0.67 0.74 3.00
N GLY A 131 -0.59 2.00 3.43
CA GLY A 131 -1.28 3.11 2.79
C GLY A 131 -1.37 4.33 3.69
N PHE A 132 -2.49 5.04 3.67
CA PHE A 132 -2.67 6.27 4.45
C PHE A 132 -4.00 6.35 5.17
N LEU A 133 -4.03 7.18 6.21
CA LEU A 133 -5.18 7.45 7.07
C LEU A 133 -5.69 8.87 6.87
N PHE A 134 -7.00 9.04 6.78
CA PHE A 134 -7.66 10.33 7.00
C PHE A 134 -8.26 10.37 8.41
N PRO A 135 -8.42 11.57 9.00
CA PRO A 135 -9.14 11.74 10.25
C PRO A 135 -10.65 11.84 9.95
N PRO A 136 -11.52 11.65 10.98
CA PRO A 136 -12.92 11.99 10.87
C PRO A 136 -13.14 13.38 10.28
N LEU A 137 -14.13 13.53 9.42
CA LEU A 137 -14.18 14.69 8.53
C LEU A 137 -14.34 16.04 9.27
N GLN A 138 -14.91 16.07 10.48
CA GLN A 138 -14.97 17.29 11.30
C GLN A 138 -13.62 17.66 11.92
N ALA A 139 -12.70 16.71 12.05
CA ALA A 139 -11.34 16.96 12.54
C ALA A 139 -10.38 17.43 11.43
N ILE A 140 -10.83 17.49 10.17
CA ILE A 140 -10.01 17.99 9.07
C ILE A 140 -9.68 19.48 9.28
N PRO A 141 -8.39 19.86 9.27
CA PRO A 141 -7.96 21.26 9.39
C PRO A 141 -8.55 22.17 8.31
N HIS A 142 -8.86 23.42 8.67
CA HIS A 142 -9.49 24.40 7.77
C HIS A 142 -8.72 24.71 6.48
N ASN A 143 -7.41 24.49 6.46
CA ASN A 143 -6.55 24.71 5.31
C ASN A 143 -6.39 23.46 4.41
N LYS A 144 -7.19 22.42 4.63
CA LYS A 144 -7.22 21.19 3.83
C LYS A 144 -8.55 21.06 3.08
N ILE A 145 -8.60 20.14 2.13
CA ILE A 145 -9.82 19.74 1.42
C ILE A 145 -10.81 19.16 2.44
N ARG A 146 -11.98 19.80 2.55
CA ARG A 146 -13.03 19.50 3.56
C ARG A 146 -14.38 19.16 2.96
N ASP A 147 -14.53 19.30 1.65
CA ASP A 147 -15.66 18.82 0.85
C ASP A 147 -15.54 17.32 0.58
N LEU A 148 -15.16 16.57 1.62
CA LEU A 148 -15.25 15.11 1.64
C LEU A 148 -16.57 14.73 2.32
N GLU A 149 -17.20 13.69 1.81
CA GLU A 149 -18.35 13.04 2.43
C GLU A 149 -18.34 11.55 2.07
N VAL A 150 -18.96 10.71 2.90
CA VAL A 150 -19.18 9.32 2.51
C VAL A 150 -20.37 9.28 1.55
N LEU A 151 -20.13 8.83 0.32
CA LEU A 151 -21.15 8.63 -0.71
C LEU A 151 -22.02 7.43 -0.37
N CYS A 152 -21.39 6.30 -0.07
CA CYS A 152 -22.05 5.06 0.33
C CYS A 152 -21.14 4.20 1.21
N THR A 153 -21.75 3.23 1.88
CA THR A 153 -21.08 2.32 2.81
C THR A 153 -21.59 0.89 2.69
N PHE A 154 -20.68 -0.06 2.81
CA PHE A 154 -20.90 -1.50 2.75
C PHE A 154 -20.33 -2.16 4.01
N PRO A 155 -21.01 -3.17 4.59
CA PRO A 155 -20.52 -3.88 5.77
C PRO A 155 -19.31 -4.78 5.50
N ILE A 156 -19.04 -5.06 4.22
CA ILE A 156 -17.93 -5.87 3.71
C ILE A 156 -17.35 -5.15 2.48
N ASP A 157 -16.43 -5.79 1.76
CA ASP A 157 -16.07 -5.39 0.40
C ASP A 157 -17.33 -5.35 -0.50
N GLY A 158 -17.70 -4.16 -0.98
CA GLY A 158 -18.86 -3.95 -1.83
C GLY A 158 -18.63 -4.31 -3.29
N GLY A 159 -17.39 -4.64 -3.67
CA GLY A 159 -17.01 -4.87 -5.07
C GLY A 159 -17.25 -3.61 -5.91
N THR A 160 -16.96 -2.43 -5.35
CA THR A 160 -17.34 -1.13 -5.95
C THR A 160 -16.66 -0.82 -7.27
N ASP A 161 -15.67 -1.62 -7.64
CA ASP A 161 -14.99 -1.61 -8.92
C ASP A 161 -15.79 -2.29 -10.04
N ASN A 162 -16.86 -3.02 -9.70
CA ASN A 162 -17.79 -3.70 -10.61
C ASN A 162 -19.18 -3.01 -10.63
N ARG A 163 -19.24 -1.75 -10.20
CA ARG A 163 -20.47 -0.95 -10.06
C ARG A 163 -20.32 0.33 -10.88
N ASP A 164 -20.83 0.31 -12.10
CA ASP A 164 -20.59 1.38 -13.10
C ASP A 164 -21.46 2.64 -12.89
N THR A 165 -22.42 2.60 -11.97
CA THR A 165 -23.38 3.69 -11.75
C THR A 165 -23.26 4.28 -10.35
N ALA A 166 -23.75 5.51 -10.20
CA ALA A 166 -23.81 6.24 -8.93
C ALA A 166 -22.47 6.27 -8.16
N ASN A 167 -21.36 6.41 -8.88
CA ASN A 167 -20.01 6.45 -8.32
C ASN A 167 -19.58 5.18 -7.55
N GLY A 168 -20.06 4.01 -7.95
CA GLY A 168 -19.80 2.75 -7.26
C GLY A 168 -20.81 2.44 -6.14
N CYS A 169 -21.82 3.30 -5.94
CA CYS A 169 -22.89 3.07 -4.97
C CYS A 169 -24.14 2.41 -5.57
N GLY A 170 -24.19 2.28 -6.90
CA GLY A 170 -25.28 1.60 -7.61
C GLY A 170 -25.14 0.08 -7.58
N PRO A 171 -25.99 -0.66 -8.32
CA PRO A 171 -25.92 -2.11 -8.39
C PRO A 171 -24.67 -2.63 -9.11
N GLN A 172 -24.39 -3.92 -8.92
CA GLN A 172 -23.52 -4.68 -9.82
C GLN A 172 -24.28 -5.14 -11.06
N ASP A 173 -23.61 -5.15 -12.21
CA ASP A 173 -24.17 -5.58 -13.49
C ASP A 173 -24.68 -7.03 -13.43
N GLY A 174 -25.93 -7.24 -13.84
CA GLY A 174 -26.63 -8.53 -13.80
C GLY A 174 -27.14 -8.96 -12.42
N PHE A 175 -26.97 -8.14 -11.38
CA PHE A 175 -27.47 -8.39 -10.01
C PHE A 175 -28.25 -7.19 -9.46
N GLU A 176 -28.88 -6.39 -10.32
CA GLU A 176 -29.50 -5.11 -9.94
C GLU A 176 -30.62 -5.30 -8.91
N ALA A 177 -31.41 -6.35 -9.06
CA ALA A 177 -32.53 -6.64 -8.16
C ALA A 177 -32.11 -6.93 -6.71
N THR A 178 -30.84 -7.31 -6.47
CA THR A 178 -30.35 -7.70 -5.15
C THR A 178 -29.17 -6.87 -4.65
N THR A 179 -28.52 -6.08 -5.51
CA THR A 179 -27.29 -5.35 -5.16
C THR A 179 -27.37 -3.84 -5.34
N ASP A 180 -28.47 -3.29 -5.86
CA ASP A 180 -28.70 -1.84 -5.80
C ASP A 180 -28.73 -1.37 -4.32
N ALA A 181 -28.73 -0.07 -4.08
CA ALA A 181 -28.75 0.51 -2.75
C ALA A 181 -29.79 -0.20 -1.86
N CYS A 182 -29.44 -0.54 -0.62
CA CYS A 182 -30.31 -1.30 0.29
C CYS A 182 -31.70 -0.68 0.43
N GLN A 183 -31.76 0.66 0.36
CA GLN A 183 -33.00 1.45 0.34
C GLN A 183 -33.94 1.10 -0.84
N LYS A 184 -33.40 0.70 -2.00
CA LYS A 184 -34.14 0.38 -3.23
C LYS A 184 -34.52 -1.09 -3.33
N VAL A 185 -33.68 -1.99 -2.81
CA VAL A 185 -33.94 -3.44 -2.84
C VAL A 185 -34.77 -3.93 -1.66
N GLY A 186 -35.17 -3.03 -0.74
CA GLY A 186 -36.07 -3.33 0.37
C GLY A 186 -35.39 -3.91 1.61
N VAL A 187 -34.06 -3.79 1.72
CA VAL A 187 -33.29 -4.18 2.91
C VAL A 187 -33.22 -2.98 3.85
N THR A 188 -34.00 -3.00 4.92
CA THR A 188 -34.22 -1.83 5.79
C THR A 188 -33.41 -1.82 7.07
N ASP A 189 -32.85 -2.96 7.49
CA ASP A 189 -32.09 -3.12 8.72
C ASP A 189 -31.05 -4.25 8.63
N ALA A 190 -30.27 -4.42 9.71
CA ALA A 190 -29.19 -5.37 9.77
C ALA A 190 -29.65 -6.85 9.75
N ASP A 191 -30.75 -7.17 10.42
CA ASP A 191 -31.29 -8.54 10.46
C ASP A 191 -31.81 -8.95 9.08
N ALA A 192 -32.49 -8.02 8.39
CA ALA A 192 -32.93 -8.21 7.02
C ALA A 192 -31.74 -8.44 6.08
N TRP A 193 -30.64 -7.69 6.23
CA TRP A 193 -29.43 -7.87 5.44
C TRP A 193 -28.82 -9.27 5.67
N LEU A 194 -28.66 -9.67 6.93
CA LEU A 194 -28.10 -10.98 7.31
C LEU A 194 -28.97 -12.16 6.87
N ALA A 195 -30.29 -11.97 6.80
CA ALA A 195 -31.22 -12.98 6.29
C ALA A 195 -31.25 -13.03 4.75
N THR A 196 -30.90 -11.94 4.08
CA THR A 196 -30.98 -11.81 2.62
C THR A 196 -29.77 -12.41 1.91
N TYR A 197 -28.56 -12.17 2.44
CA TYR A 197 -27.31 -12.54 1.77
C TYR A 197 -26.66 -13.78 2.39
N SER A 198 -26.33 -14.75 1.55
CA SER A 198 -25.58 -15.93 1.95
C SER A 198 -24.07 -15.64 2.06
N ASP A 199 -23.31 -16.56 2.67
CA ASP A 199 -21.84 -16.45 2.68
C ASP A 199 -21.25 -16.42 1.25
N ASP A 200 -21.88 -17.08 0.27
CA ASP A 200 -21.45 -17.04 -1.14
C ASP A 200 -21.66 -15.66 -1.77
N ASP A 201 -22.76 -15.00 -1.44
CA ASP A 201 -23.03 -13.62 -1.89
C ASP A 201 -22.01 -12.66 -1.28
N ILE A 202 -21.70 -12.82 0.01
CA ILE A 202 -20.69 -12.04 0.74
C ILE A 202 -19.31 -12.18 0.09
N VAL A 203 -18.86 -13.42 -0.18
CA VAL A 203 -17.55 -13.69 -0.79
C VAL A 203 -17.46 -13.11 -2.21
N LYS A 204 -18.57 -13.06 -2.94
CA LYS A 204 -18.63 -12.48 -4.30
C LYS A 204 -18.96 -10.99 -4.31
N SER A 205 -19.05 -10.36 -3.14
CA SER A 205 -19.49 -8.97 -2.98
C SER A 205 -20.87 -8.67 -3.61
N ARG A 206 -21.73 -9.68 -3.77
CA ARG A 206 -23.08 -9.56 -4.36
C ARG A 206 -24.10 -9.15 -3.30
N VAL A 207 -23.82 -8.04 -2.65
CA VAL A 207 -24.61 -7.49 -1.54
C VAL A 207 -25.07 -6.07 -1.85
N CYS A 208 -26.13 -5.59 -1.18
CA CYS A 208 -26.42 -4.16 -1.15
C CYS A 208 -25.55 -3.44 -0.10
N GLY A 209 -25.33 -2.15 -0.34
CA GLY A 209 -24.84 -1.18 0.64
C GLY A 209 -25.79 0.01 0.72
N TRP A 210 -25.54 0.91 1.65
CA TRP A 210 -26.39 2.10 1.84
C TRP A 210 -25.76 3.30 1.14
N ASP A 211 -26.49 3.90 0.19
CA ASP A 211 -26.13 5.17 -0.42
C ASP A 211 -26.65 6.33 0.46
N LEU A 212 -25.74 7.15 0.97
CA LEU A 212 -26.09 8.23 1.91
C LEU A 212 -26.67 9.47 1.22
N ARG A 213 -26.80 9.46 -0.11
CA ARG A 213 -27.41 10.53 -0.90
C ARG A 213 -28.88 10.24 -1.20
N GLU A 214 -29.35 9.04 -0.90
CA GLU A 214 -30.75 8.63 -1.08
C GLU A 214 -31.71 9.44 -0.17
N ALA A 215 -33.00 9.32 -0.45
CA ALA A 215 -34.06 9.96 0.34
C ALA A 215 -34.64 9.00 1.41
N PRO A 216 -35.09 9.52 2.57
CA PRO A 216 -35.03 10.92 2.97
C PRO A 216 -33.70 11.31 3.62
N ALA A 217 -33.21 12.53 3.35
CA ALA A 217 -31.87 12.98 3.77
C ALA A 217 -31.66 13.03 5.30
N ASN A 218 -32.72 13.02 6.11
CA ASN A 218 -32.63 12.98 7.57
C ASN A 218 -32.39 11.56 8.13
N MET A 219 -32.00 10.60 7.29
CA MET A 219 -31.70 9.22 7.69
C MET A 219 -30.23 8.84 7.50
N LYS A 220 -29.37 9.78 7.07
CA LYS A 220 -27.95 9.50 6.76
C LYS A 220 -27.22 8.82 7.93
N ALA A 221 -27.40 9.31 9.16
CA ALA A 221 -26.73 8.73 10.31
C ALA A 221 -27.20 7.29 10.55
N GLN A 222 -28.52 7.05 10.45
CA GLN A 222 -29.08 5.72 10.59
C GLN A 222 -28.58 4.76 9.49
N TRP A 223 -28.52 5.21 8.23
CA TRP A 223 -28.01 4.38 7.13
C TRP A 223 -26.54 4.04 7.28
N PHE A 224 -25.73 4.99 7.76
CA PHE A 224 -24.32 4.72 8.03
C PHE A 224 -24.12 3.77 9.22
N GLU A 225 -25.04 3.77 10.18
CA GLU A 225 -25.03 2.86 11.33
C GLU A 225 -25.41 1.41 10.96
N MET A 226 -26.15 1.19 9.86
CA MET A 226 -26.60 -0.16 9.49
C MET A 226 -25.45 -1.14 9.19
N PRO A 227 -24.42 -0.80 8.38
CA PRO A 227 -23.26 -1.67 8.19
C PRO A 227 -22.55 -2.07 9.48
N ILE A 228 -22.46 -1.18 10.47
CA ILE A 228 -21.85 -1.48 11.78
C ILE A 228 -22.65 -2.58 12.49
N LYS A 229 -23.98 -2.44 12.50
CA LYS A 229 -24.91 -3.44 13.06
C LYS A 229 -24.86 -4.77 12.32
N VAL A 230 -24.78 -4.75 10.99
CA VAL A 230 -24.58 -5.97 10.18
C VAL A 230 -23.28 -6.68 10.58
N ARG A 231 -22.17 -5.95 10.71
CA ARG A 231 -20.87 -6.54 11.04
C ARG A 231 -20.84 -7.26 12.38
N ALA A 232 -21.63 -6.80 13.36
CA ALA A 232 -21.79 -7.51 14.63
C ALA A 232 -22.34 -8.93 14.43
N GLY A 233 -23.27 -9.12 13.49
CA GLY A 233 -23.94 -10.39 13.21
C GLY A 233 -23.28 -11.30 12.15
N LEU A 234 -22.21 -10.87 11.48
CA LEU A 234 -21.52 -11.68 10.46
C LEU A 234 -20.98 -13.02 11.00
N SER A 235 -20.69 -13.99 10.13
CA SER A 235 -19.86 -15.14 10.52
C SER A 235 -18.44 -14.70 10.89
N ALA A 236 -17.68 -15.56 11.57
CA ALA A 236 -16.28 -15.25 11.91
C ALA A 236 -15.43 -15.02 10.64
N ASP A 237 -15.61 -15.86 9.63
CA ASP A 237 -14.88 -15.78 8.36
C ASP A 237 -15.23 -14.53 7.55
N ALA A 238 -16.52 -14.17 7.47
CA ALA A 238 -16.96 -12.95 6.80
C ALA A 238 -16.45 -11.69 7.51
N TRP A 239 -16.46 -11.66 8.85
CA TRP A 239 -15.96 -10.53 9.63
C TRP A 239 -14.46 -10.28 9.43
N MET A 240 -13.66 -11.31 9.13
CA MET A 240 -12.24 -11.14 8.81
C MET A 240 -12.02 -10.19 7.64
N GLY A 241 -12.98 -10.07 6.71
CA GLY A 241 -12.92 -9.11 5.60
C GLY A 241 -13.14 -7.66 6.06
N TYR A 242 -12.43 -6.74 5.42
CA TYR A 242 -12.61 -5.30 5.58
C TYR A 242 -14.02 -4.87 5.16
N ASN A 243 -14.44 -3.72 5.67
CA ASN A 243 -15.62 -2.99 5.19
C ASN A 243 -15.20 -1.95 4.14
N GLU A 244 -16.17 -1.36 3.45
CA GLU A 244 -15.90 -0.39 2.40
C GLU A 244 -16.82 0.83 2.50
N ILE A 245 -16.22 2.02 2.45
CA ILE A 245 -16.89 3.30 2.27
C ILE A 245 -16.33 3.96 1.01
N LEU A 246 -17.15 4.73 0.30
CA LEU A 246 -16.70 5.51 -0.85
C LEU A 246 -16.68 7.00 -0.52
N LEU A 247 -15.55 7.65 -0.76
CA LEU A 247 -15.40 9.11 -0.75
C LEU A 247 -15.42 9.66 -2.19
N PRO A 248 -15.84 10.91 -2.42
CA PRO A 248 -15.72 11.55 -3.73
C PRO A 248 -14.25 11.62 -4.16
N VAL A 249 -14.02 11.44 -5.46
CA VAL A 249 -12.68 11.58 -6.04
C VAL A 249 -12.22 13.04 -5.98
N TRP A 250 -10.95 13.26 -5.62
CA TRP A 250 -10.30 14.57 -5.71
C TRP A 250 -9.52 14.72 -7.03
N LYS A 251 -8.87 15.86 -7.25
CA LYS A 251 -8.04 16.09 -8.45
C LYS A 251 -6.64 15.50 -8.27
N VAL A 252 -6.02 15.04 -9.35
CA VAL A 252 -4.60 14.66 -9.35
C VAL A 252 -3.72 15.86 -8.97
N GLY A 253 -2.68 15.63 -8.16
CA GLY A 253 -1.67 16.63 -7.83
C GLY A 253 -2.01 17.53 -6.64
N VAL A 254 -3.11 17.28 -5.94
CA VAL A 254 -3.55 18.08 -4.77
C VAL A 254 -3.13 17.47 -3.42
N GLY A 255 -2.15 16.56 -3.41
CA GLY A 255 -1.73 15.83 -2.20
C GLY A 255 -1.35 16.72 -1.00
N ALA A 256 -0.83 17.93 -1.25
CA ALA A 256 -0.53 18.93 -0.21
C ALA A 256 -1.77 19.40 0.56
N ASP A 257 -2.94 19.37 -0.09
CA ASP A 257 -4.22 19.86 0.44
C ASP A 257 -5.08 18.72 1.01
N LEU A 258 -4.70 17.46 0.79
CA LEU A 258 -5.39 16.32 1.38
C LEU A 258 -5.20 16.27 2.91
N PRO A 259 -6.20 15.79 3.66
CA PRO A 259 -6.12 15.62 5.11
C PRO A 259 -5.35 14.35 5.51
N LEU A 260 -4.21 14.08 4.88
CA LEU A 260 -3.40 12.90 5.16
C LEU A 260 -2.83 12.99 6.58
N TYR A 261 -3.38 12.16 7.48
CA TYR A 261 -3.10 12.22 8.91
C TYR A 261 -1.84 11.43 9.28
N ALA A 262 -1.72 10.24 8.69
CA ALA A 262 -0.59 9.33 8.86
C ALA A 262 -0.48 8.41 7.63
N PHE A 263 0.73 7.91 7.37
CA PHE A 263 0.92 6.67 6.62
C PHE A 263 0.80 5.49 7.58
N PHE A 264 0.42 4.31 7.09
CA PHE A 264 0.35 3.11 7.91
C PHE A 264 0.95 1.90 7.21
N TYR A 265 1.31 0.91 8.02
CA TYR A 265 1.50 -0.47 7.58
C TYR A 265 0.96 -1.47 8.62
N VAL A 266 0.69 -2.70 8.18
CA VAL A 266 0.17 -3.77 9.04
C VAL A 266 1.32 -4.53 9.71
N GLU A 267 1.24 -4.74 11.02
CA GLU A 267 2.21 -5.52 11.81
C GLU A 267 2.39 -6.94 11.24
N GLY A 268 3.63 -7.40 11.19
CA GLY A 268 3.99 -8.70 10.61
C GLY A 268 4.10 -8.71 9.08
N GLN A 269 3.96 -7.56 8.42
CA GLN A 269 4.13 -7.40 6.98
C GLN A 269 5.39 -6.57 6.70
N THR A 270 6.55 -7.21 6.72
CA THR A 270 7.87 -6.55 6.73
C THR A 270 8.08 -5.59 5.56
N GLN A 271 7.76 -6.01 4.34
CA GLN A 271 7.84 -5.13 3.16
C GLN A 271 6.93 -3.90 3.28
N ALA A 272 5.76 -4.05 3.90
CA ALA A 272 4.77 -2.97 3.98
C ALA A 272 5.28 -1.77 4.80
N GLY A 273 6.09 -2.01 5.84
CA GLY A 273 6.74 -0.95 6.60
C GLY A 273 7.70 -0.12 5.74
N LEU A 274 8.44 -0.79 4.85
CA LEU A 274 9.34 -0.12 3.91
C LEU A 274 8.57 0.69 2.85
N LEU A 275 7.45 0.16 2.34
CA LEU A 275 6.57 0.87 1.42
C LEU A 275 5.97 2.13 2.07
N ALA A 276 5.58 2.05 3.34
CA ALA A 276 5.10 3.23 4.08
C ALA A 276 6.20 4.28 4.28
N GLN A 277 7.45 3.86 4.54
CA GLN A 277 8.60 4.77 4.55
C GLN A 277 8.83 5.44 3.19
N PHE A 278 8.69 4.69 2.10
CA PHE A 278 8.86 5.21 0.75
C PHE A 278 7.84 6.31 0.46
N ASP A 279 6.58 6.07 0.81
CA ASP A 279 5.51 7.06 0.67
C ASP A 279 5.74 8.28 1.56
N GLN A 280 6.22 8.08 2.80
CA GLN A 280 6.61 9.17 3.70
C GLN A 280 7.69 10.07 3.09
N VAL A 281 8.75 9.48 2.54
CA VAL A 281 9.86 10.23 1.91
C VAL A 281 9.37 11.00 0.70
N ARG A 282 8.55 10.38 -0.16
CA ARG A 282 8.00 11.04 -1.36
C ARG A 282 7.04 12.17 -1.02
N TYR A 283 6.19 11.98 -0.02
CA TYR A 283 5.25 13.01 0.43
C TYR A 283 5.99 14.22 0.99
N HIS A 284 7.01 13.96 1.82
CA HIS A 284 7.88 15.01 2.35
C HIS A 284 8.66 15.73 1.25
N ALA A 285 9.21 15.01 0.27
CA ALA A 285 9.92 15.61 -0.85
C ALA A 285 9.00 16.47 -1.75
N ALA A 286 7.77 16.02 -1.97
CA ALA A 286 6.79 16.72 -2.81
C ALA A 286 6.21 17.97 -2.14
N TYR A 287 5.98 17.93 -0.83
CA TYR A 287 5.17 18.95 -0.13
C TYR A 287 5.83 19.59 1.08
N GLY A 288 7.03 19.15 1.49
CA GLY A 288 7.71 19.62 2.69
C GLY A 288 7.00 19.25 4.00
N GLN A 289 6.02 18.34 3.95
CA GLN A 289 5.20 17.93 5.10
C GLN A 289 5.70 16.59 5.64
N ALA A 290 6.16 16.57 6.90
CA ALA A 290 6.53 15.32 7.59
C ALA A 290 5.28 14.69 8.24
N VAL A 291 4.79 13.61 7.63
CA VAL A 291 3.65 12.81 8.10
C VAL A 291 4.18 11.53 8.77
N PRO A 292 3.71 11.15 9.97
CA PRO A 292 4.20 9.95 10.64
C PRO A 292 3.75 8.65 9.96
N VAL A 293 4.59 7.63 10.02
CA VAL A 293 4.25 6.23 9.73
C VAL A 293 3.78 5.56 11.02
N ILE A 294 2.65 4.88 10.97
CA ILE A 294 2.01 4.19 12.10
C ILE A 294 1.92 2.68 11.83
N ARG A 295 2.34 1.87 12.79
CA ARG A 295 2.15 0.42 12.75
C ARG A 295 0.75 0.07 13.25
N ILE A 296 0.02 -0.72 12.47
CA ILE A 296 -1.33 -1.19 12.80
C ILE A 296 -1.31 -2.69 13.02
N LYS A 297 -1.72 -3.14 14.21
CA LYS A 297 -2.02 -4.55 14.45
C LYS A 297 -3.51 -4.79 14.25
N LEU A 298 -3.85 -5.61 13.27
CA LEU A 298 -5.23 -6.04 13.04
C LEU A 298 -5.64 -7.10 14.08
N PRO A 299 -6.89 -7.08 14.55
CA PRO A 299 -7.42 -8.13 15.44
C PRO A 299 -7.52 -9.47 14.71
N THR A 300 -7.31 -10.58 15.41
CA THR A 300 -7.46 -11.93 14.82
C THR A 300 -8.82 -12.57 15.13
N ALA A 301 -9.65 -11.91 15.94
CA ALA A 301 -10.99 -12.34 16.33
C ALA A 301 -11.87 -11.13 16.68
N LYS A 302 -13.20 -11.33 16.62
CA LYS A 302 -14.22 -10.28 16.80
C LYS A 302 -14.16 -9.53 18.13
N ASP A 303 -13.74 -10.20 19.20
CA ASP A 303 -13.66 -9.65 20.55
C ASP A 303 -12.35 -8.88 20.80
N GLN A 304 -11.43 -8.89 19.84
CA GLN A 304 -10.18 -8.16 19.89
C GLN A 304 -10.29 -6.79 19.21
N VAL A 305 -9.35 -5.91 19.54
CA VAL A 305 -9.30 -4.54 19.02
C VAL A 305 -8.08 -4.33 18.15
N MET A 306 -8.21 -3.43 17.18
CA MET A 306 -7.08 -2.91 16.41
C MET A 306 -6.17 -2.08 17.33
N GLN A 307 -4.85 -2.23 17.16
CA GLN A 307 -3.86 -1.48 17.93
C GLN A 307 -3.05 -0.60 16.99
N PHE A 308 -2.72 0.61 17.47
CA PHE A 308 -1.95 1.60 16.74
C PHE A 308 -0.69 1.92 17.54
N THR A 309 0.47 1.83 16.91
CA THR A 309 1.76 2.08 17.56
C THR A 309 2.60 3.02 16.70
N TYR A 310 3.28 3.95 17.34
CA TYR A 310 4.31 4.77 16.73
C TYR A 310 5.68 4.27 17.20
N ASP A 311 6.59 4.08 16.26
CA ASP A 311 7.98 3.77 16.50
C ASP A 311 8.85 4.74 15.70
N GLU A 312 9.91 5.26 16.32
CA GLU A 312 10.89 6.09 15.62
C GLU A 312 11.57 5.27 14.51
N GLU A 313 11.79 3.96 14.71
CA GLU A 313 12.42 3.09 13.73
C GLU A 313 11.59 2.89 12.46
N ASP A 314 10.28 3.11 12.54
CA ASP A 314 9.36 3.04 11.41
C ASP A 314 9.44 4.30 10.52
N GLN A 315 10.04 5.39 11.01
CA GLN A 315 10.17 6.62 10.22
C GLN A 315 11.39 6.55 9.30
N ALA A 316 11.35 7.32 8.21
CA ALA A 316 12.48 7.57 7.32
C ALA A 316 12.86 9.05 7.27
N VAL A 317 11.90 9.98 7.43
CA VAL A 317 12.16 11.42 7.42
C VAL A 317 12.80 11.88 8.74
N GLY A 318 13.89 12.64 8.65
CA GLY A 318 14.60 13.21 9.80
C GLY A 318 15.60 12.26 10.48
N ARG A 319 15.59 10.97 10.15
CA ARG A 319 16.52 10.00 10.73
C ARG A 319 17.92 10.04 10.12
N PRO A 320 18.96 9.65 10.88
CA PRO A 320 20.26 9.33 10.31
C PRO A 320 20.15 8.21 9.26
N ILE A 321 21.08 8.21 8.31
CA ILE A 321 21.17 7.13 7.31
C ILE A 321 21.48 5.82 8.04
N VAL A 322 20.68 4.79 7.76
CA VAL A 322 20.90 3.44 8.29
C VAL A 322 22.10 2.83 7.55
N THR A 323 23.11 2.43 8.33
CA THR A 323 24.31 1.72 7.86
C THR A 323 24.29 0.28 8.37
N SER A 324 24.97 -0.60 7.66
CA SER A 324 25.09 -2.03 8.01
C SER A 324 26.45 -2.57 7.59
N ASP A 325 26.97 -3.51 8.36
CA ASP A 325 28.13 -4.36 8.03
C ASP A 325 27.77 -5.81 8.42
N VAL A 326 27.51 -6.66 7.42
CA VAL A 326 27.02 -8.03 7.58
C VAL A 326 27.96 -9.01 6.91
N ASP A 327 28.66 -9.80 7.71
CA ASP A 327 29.58 -10.89 7.31
C ASP A 327 29.09 -12.28 7.75
N PHE A 328 27.91 -12.36 8.40
CA PHE A 328 27.29 -13.58 8.95
C PHE A 328 28.14 -14.39 9.95
N GLU A 329 29.34 -13.97 10.32
CA GLU A 329 30.26 -14.77 11.14
C GLU A 329 29.77 -14.96 12.58
N SER A 330 29.03 -13.97 13.10
CA SER A 330 28.35 -14.05 14.40
C SER A 330 27.08 -14.90 14.39
N GLU A 331 26.55 -15.24 13.22
CA GLU A 331 25.23 -15.84 13.10
C GLU A 331 25.28 -17.35 13.32
N GLN A 332 24.16 -17.91 13.80
CA GLN A 332 24.01 -19.35 13.95
C GLN A 332 23.73 -20.00 12.58
N ILE A 333 24.37 -21.13 12.30
CA ILE A 333 24.10 -21.92 11.09
C ILE A 333 22.66 -22.44 11.11
N GLY A 334 22.07 -22.57 9.92
CA GLY A 334 20.82 -23.28 9.69
C GLY A 334 19.78 -22.47 8.94
N GLU A 335 18.66 -23.11 8.67
CA GLU A 335 17.57 -22.56 7.84
C GLU A 335 17.00 -21.27 8.40
N ARG A 336 16.68 -20.34 7.48
CA ARG A 336 16.04 -19.06 7.75
C ARG A 336 15.00 -18.80 6.66
N LYS A 337 13.98 -18.01 7.00
CA LYS A 337 13.03 -17.46 6.02
C LYS A 337 13.04 -15.94 6.02
N GLU A 338 13.18 -15.37 7.21
CA GLU A 338 13.33 -13.94 7.41
C GLU A 338 14.18 -13.71 8.66
N PHE A 339 15.11 -12.76 8.60
CA PHE A 339 15.96 -12.40 9.74
C PHE A 339 16.58 -11.02 9.54
N LYS A 340 17.03 -10.40 10.64
CA LYS A 340 17.65 -9.07 10.65
C LYS A 340 19.06 -9.18 11.22
N VAL A 341 20.06 -8.68 10.48
CA VAL A 341 21.47 -8.60 10.91
C VAL A 341 21.95 -7.17 10.71
N ASP A 342 22.50 -6.56 11.76
CA ASP A 342 23.01 -5.19 11.78
C ASP A 342 22.13 -4.15 11.06
N GLY A 343 20.82 -4.17 11.33
CA GLY A 343 19.87 -3.21 10.75
C GLY A 343 19.33 -3.58 9.36
N SER A 344 19.95 -4.53 8.65
CA SER A 344 19.49 -5.04 7.36
C SER A 344 18.59 -6.26 7.56
N THR A 345 17.43 -6.29 6.89
CA THR A 345 16.52 -7.43 6.91
C THR A 345 16.64 -8.22 5.62
N PHE A 346 16.76 -9.53 5.75
CA PHE A 346 16.80 -10.48 4.64
C PHE A 346 15.52 -11.30 4.64
N ILE A 347 14.85 -11.39 3.49
CA ILE A 347 13.71 -12.28 3.24
C ILE A 347 14.14 -13.28 2.17
N LEU A 348 13.93 -14.57 2.43
CA LEU A 348 14.27 -15.68 1.55
C LEU A 348 12.99 -16.29 0.99
N HIS A 349 12.88 -16.33 -0.33
CA HIS A 349 11.77 -16.94 -1.04
C HIS A 349 12.22 -18.29 -1.58
N GLY A 350 12.04 -19.33 -0.76
CA GLY A 350 12.50 -20.68 -1.05
C GLY A 350 13.24 -21.29 0.14
N THR A 351 14.17 -22.18 -0.16
CA THR A 351 15.13 -22.79 0.76
C THR A 351 16.32 -21.84 0.95
N GLY A 352 16.64 -21.50 2.20
CA GLY A 352 17.76 -20.64 2.50
C GLY A 352 18.25 -20.77 3.94
N GLU A 353 19.54 -20.55 4.14
CA GLU A 353 20.25 -20.80 5.39
C GLU A 353 21.48 -19.90 5.54
N VAL A 354 21.89 -19.68 6.79
CA VAL A 354 23.29 -19.32 7.06
C VAL A 354 24.09 -20.61 7.05
N SER A 355 25.07 -20.72 6.16
CA SER A 355 25.87 -21.92 5.91
C SER A 355 27.35 -21.66 6.15
N ASP A 356 28.08 -22.69 6.58
CA ASP A 356 29.55 -22.74 6.59
C ASP A 356 30.11 -23.73 5.55
N ASP A 357 29.27 -24.11 4.57
CA ASP A 357 29.65 -25.02 3.49
C ASP A 357 30.85 -24.47 2.71
N SER A 358 31.70 -25.38 2.21
CA SER A 358 32.77 -24.98 1.31
C SER A 358 32.19 -24.43 0.00
N HIS A 359 32.46 -23.16 -0.26
CA HIS A 359 32.13 -22.50 -1.52
C HIS A 359 33.33 -22.68 -2.49
N GLY A 360 33.20 -23.63 -3.42
CA GLY A 360 34.28 -24.00 -4.33
C GLY A 360 34.63 -22.91 -5.36
N GLY A 361 35.87 -22.42 -5.37
CA GLY A 361 36.38 -21.49 -6.38
C GLY A 361 37.54 -20.66 -5.84
N GLY A 362 38.70 -20.69 -6.52
CA GLY A 362 39.81 -19.81 -6.16
C GLY A 362 39.48 -18.37 -6.53
N GLY A 363 39.49 -17.46 -5.55
CA GLY A 363 39.26 -16.02 -5.76
C GLY A 363 37.92 -15.46 -5.27
N SER A 364 37.10 -16.26 -4.57
CA SER A 364 35.91 -15.74 -3.86
C SER A 364 36.32 -14.90 -2.64
N SER A 365 35.66 -13.75 -2.45
CA SER A 365 35.73 -12.95 -1.21
C SER A 365 34.79 -13.45 -0.12
N ILE A 366 33.91 -14.40 -0.44
CA ILE A 366 33.05 -15.07 0.53
C ILE A 366 33.94 -15.85 1.50
N SER A 367 33.68 -15.70 2.78
CA SER A 367 34.41 -16.39 3.85
C SER A 367 33.47 -17.19 4.72
N ALA A 368 34.02 -18.23 5.37
CA ALA A 368 33.38 -19.08 6.36
C ALA A 368 31.84 -19.08 6.35
N LYS A 369 31.19 -18.29 7.20
CA LYS A 369 29.73 -18.25 7.26
C LYS A 369 29.17 -17.25 6.25
N HIS A 370 28.18 -17.68 5.50
CA HIS A 370 27.55 -16.86 4.48
C HIS A 370 26.07 -17.20 4.32
N LEU A 371 25.31 -16.32 3.70
CA LEU A 371 23.93 -16.60 3.35
C LEU A 371 23.90 -17.43 2.06
N LYS A 372 23.25 -18.59 2.10
CA LYS A 372 23.05 -19.48 0.96
C LYS A 372 21.56 -19.69 0.73
N PHE A 373 21.11 -19.60 -0.51
CA PHE A 373 19.69 -19.77 -0.84
C PHE A 373 19.45 -20.25 -2.27
N GLU A 374 18.26 -20.79 -2.49
CA GLU A 374 17.70 -21.17 -3.79
C GLU A 374 16.56 -20.21 -4.14
N GLY A 375 16.31 -19.97 -5.44
CA GLY A 375 15.30 -19.03 -5.89
C GLY A 375 15.74 -17.56 -5.75
N SER A 376 15.26 -16.86 -4.71
CA SER A 376 15.50 -15.43 -4.54
C SER A 376 15.58 -14.96 -3.09
N THR A 377 16.25 -13.82 -2.89
CA THR A 377 16.27 -13.07 -1.64
C THR A 377 15.98 -11.59 -1.89
N GLU A 378 15.35 -10.98 -0.88
CA GLU A 378 15.19 -9.55 -0.77
C GLU A 378 15.97 -9.03 0.42
N ILE A 379 16.73 -7.96 0.20
CA ILE A 379 17.43 -7.23 1.25
C ILE A 379 16.73 -5.88 1.40
N LEU A 380 16.03 -5.70 2.50
CA LEU A 380 15.34 -4.44 2.79
C LEU A 380 16.33 -3.43 3.34
N LEU A 381 16.38 -2.27 2.70
CA LEU A 381 17.24 -1.17 3.07
C LEU A 381 16.35 -0.02 3.58
N PRO A 382 16.09 0.10 4.89
CA PRO A 382 15.17 1.09 5.45
C PRO A 382 15.77 2.49 5.54
N GLY A 383 14.92 3.48 5.84
CA GLY A 383 15.30 4.87 6.09
C GLY A 383 15.58 5.67 4.81
N ASN A 384 15.69 7.00 4.98
CA ASN A 384 15.93 7.94 3.88
C ASN A 384 17.43 8.25 3.71
N GLY A 385 17.84 8.51 2.48
CA GLY A 385 19.12 9.12 2.17
C GLY A 385 20.02 8.27 1.26
N ARG A 386 21.01 8.94 0.69
CA ARG A 386 21.93 8.36 -0.29
C ARG A 386 22.96 7.47 0.38
N ARG A 387 23.07 6.23 -0.08
CA ARG A 387 23.99 5.22 0.46
C ARG A 387 24.66 4.42 -0.64
N ARG A 388 25.89 3.99 -0.34
CA ARG A 388 26.62 3.00 -1.11
C ARG A 388 26.33 1.63 -0.50
N VAL A 389 25.91 0.70 -1.34
CA VAL A 389 25.66 -0.69 -0.98
C VAL A 389 26.67 -1.53 -1.76
N SER A 390 27.41 -2.39 -1.06
CA SER A 390 28.31 -3.36 -1.68
C SER A 390 28.14 -4.72 -1.02
N TYR A 391 28.31 -5.79 -1.79
CA TYR A 391 28.25 -7.15 -1.27
C TYR A 391 29.03 -8.09 -2.19
N ASP A 392 29.48 -9.21 -1.64
CA ASP A 392 30.05 -10.31 -2.39
C ASP A 392 28.97 -11.34 -2.70
N TRP A 393 29.03 -11.92 -3.90
CA TRP A 393 28.05 -12.88 -4.36
C TRP A 393 28.72 -14.05 -5.07
N GLY A 394 28.03 -15.19 -5.06
CA GLY A 394 28.33 -16.31 -5.94
C GLY A 394 27.05 -16.98 -6.39
N CYS A 395 27.00 -17.46 -7.63
CA CYS A 395 25.82 -18.15 -8.14
C CYS A 395 26.21 -19.24 -9.14
N SER A 396 25.42 -20.31 -9.19
CA SER A 396 25.68 -21.49 -10.04
C SER A 396 25.12 -21.38 -11.46
N ASP A 397 24.33 -20.34 -11.73
CA ASP A 397 23.56 -20.19 -12.96
C ASP A 397 23.33 -18.70 -13.27
N VAL A 398 22.45 -18.39 -14.22
CA VAL A 398 22.04 -17.03 -14.57
C VAL A 398 21.44 -16.35 -13.34
N CYS A 399 22.13 -15.33 -12.82
CA CYS A 399 21.71 -14.59 -11.64
C CYS A 399 21.73 -13.09 -11.89
N THR A 400 20.77 -12.41 -11.30
CA THR A 400 20.52 -10.98 -11.54
C THR A 400 20.26 -10.25 -10.24
N ARG A 401 20.54 -8.95 -10.26
CA ARG A 401 20.21 -7.99 -9.23
C ARG A 401 19.19 -7.01 -9.78
N ASP A 402 18.14 -6.75 -9.02
CA ASP A 402 17.13 -5.72 -9.33
C ASP A 402 16.82 -4.86 -8.10
N LEU A 403 16.16 -3.72 -8.30
CA LEU A 403 15.70 -2.82 -7.25
C LEU A 403 14.20 -2.53 -7.41
N SER A 404 13.46 -2.43 -6.30
CA SER A 404 12.02 -2.17 -6.39
C SER A 404 11.68 -0.72 -6.75
N PHE A 405 12.42 0.25 -6.22
CA PHE A 405 12.01 1.66 -6.26
C PHE A 405 12.79 2.46 -7.30
N THR A 406 14.02 2.03 -7.58
CA THR A 406 14.86 2.60 -8.62
C THR A 406 14.96 1.61 -9.77
N ASP A 407 14.69 2.01 -11.01
CA ASP A 407 14.92 1.12 -12.15
C ASP A 407 16.43 0.90 -12.33
N ASN A 408 16.89 -0.27 -11.87
CA ASN A 408 18.30 -0.64 -11.91
C ASN A 408 18.41 -2.16 -11.96
N HIS A 409 18.31 -2.71 -13.16
CA HIS A 409 18.57 -4.12 -13.42
C HIS A 409 20.04 -4.38 -13.76
N ARG A 410 20.64 -5.44 -13.21
CA ARG A 410 22.00 -5.88 -13.55
C ARG A 410 22.08 -7.41 -13.61
N LEU A 411 22.59 -7.92 -14.72
CA LEU A 411 23.03 -9.30 -14.85
C LEU A 411 24.36 -9.47 -14.10
N LEU A 412 24.38 -10.36 -13.11
CA LEU A 412 25.58 -10.65 -12.32
C LEU A 412 26.40 -11.75 -12.98
N ASN A 413 25.73 -12.81 -13.44
CA ASN A 413 26.32 -13.93 -14.16
C ASN A 413 25.33 -14.48 -15.19
N ASP A 414 25.86 -15.00 -16.30
CA ASP A 414 25.10 -15.52 -17.44
C ASP A 414 25.54 -16.94 -17.87
N ARG A 415 26.32 -17.62 -17.02
CA ARG A 415 26.92 -18.92 -17.32
C ARG A 415 26.63 -19.94 -16.23
N GLU A 416 26.45 -21.19 -16.63
CA GLU A 416 26.41 -22.32 -15.69
C GLU A 416 27.74 -22.51 -14.95
N GLY A 417 27.64 -23.13 -13.78
CA GLY A 417 28.74 -23.37 -12.85
C GLY A 417 28.89 -22.24 -11.84
N MET A 418 29.54 -22.52 -10.70
CA MET A 418 29.75 -21.49 -9.68
C MET A 418 30.70 -20.39 -10.19
N HIS A 419 30.17 -19.18 -10.28
CA HIS A 419 30.94 -17.96 -10.47
C HIS A 419 30.77 -17.06 -9.25
N TYR A 420 31.80 -16.26 -8.98
CA TYR A 420 31.85 -15.35 -7.84
C TYR A 420 32.21 -13.96 -8.31
N GLY A 421 31.74 -12.95 -7.58
CA GLY A 421 32.07 -11.56 -7.82
C GLY A 421 31.64 -10.67 -6.67
N SER A 422 31.80 -9.38 -6.89
CA SER A 422 31.30 -8.34 -5.99
C SER A 422 30.43 -7.40 -6.79
N ASP A 423 29.40 -6.83 -6.15
CA ASP A 423 28.64 -5.72 -6.71
C ASP A 423 28.72 -4.50 -5.79
N GLU A 424 28.65 -3.32 -6.39
CA GLU A 424 28.57 -2.04 -5.69
C GLU A 424 27.58 -1.15 -6.44
N LEU A 425 26.67 -0.54 -5.70
CA LEU A 425 25.69 0.39 -6.22
C LEU A 425 25.45 1.56 -5.25
N THR A 426 24.90 2.65 -5.77
CA THR A 426 24.42 3.77 -4.97
C THR A 426 22.91 3.85 -5.07
N VAL A 427 22.22 3.84 -3.94
CA VAL A 427 20.76 3.94 -3.87
C VAL A 427 20.35 5.09 -2.95
N ASP A 428 19.18 5.67 -3.22
CA ASP A 428 18.54 6.64 -2.34
C ASP A 428 17.44 5.90 -1.58
N GLY A 429 17.57 5.79 -0.24
CA GLY A 429 16.66 5.01 0.57
C GLY A 429 15.27 5.64 0.78
N PRO A 430 14.25 4.85 1.17
CA PRO A 430 14.31 3.38 1.36
C PRO A 430 14.45 2.63 0.03
N GLU A 431 14.81 1.34 0.04
CA GLU A 431 14.95 0.53 -1.19
C GLU A 431 14.85 -0.98 -0.86
N ILE A 432 14.41 -1.80 -1.83
CA ILE A 432 14.49 -3.27 -1.75
C ILE A 432 15.46 -3.74 -2.83
N LEU A 433 16.51 -4.44 -2.40
CA LEU A 433 17.45 -5.10 -3.28
C LEU A 433 17.01 -6.53 -3.50
N HIS A 434 16.73 -6.88 -4.76
CA HIS A 434 16.35 -8.23 -5.17
C HIS A 434 17.55 -8.93 -5.75
N LEU A 435 17.80 -10.15 -5.29
CA LEU A 435 18.78 -11.05 -5.85
C LEU A 435 18.09 -12.35 -6.16
N TYR A 436 18.11 -12.74 -7.43
CA TYR A 436 17.42 -13.94 -7.86
C TYR A 436 18.15 -14.61 -9.01
N MET A 437 17.85 -15.89 -9.14
CA MET A 437 18.39 -16.78 -10.16
C MET A 437 17.26 -17.29 -11.03
N VAL A 438 17.54 -17.51 -12.31
CA VAL A 438 16.61 -18.17 -13.22
C VAL A 438 16.80 -19.69 -13.06
N GLU A 439 15.76 -20.40 -12.62
CA GLU A 439 15.82 -21.83 -12.29
C GLU A 439 15.79 -22.72 -13.54
N ASP A 440 16.89 -22.79 -14.28
CA ASP A 440 17.01 -23.66 -15.47
C ASP A 440 18.06 -24.79 -15.31
N GLY A 441 18.98 -24.71 -14.34
CA GLY A 441 20.06 -25.68 -14.11
C GLY A 441 19.83 -26.73 -13.00
N GLU A 442 20.71 -27.74 -12.94
CA GLU A 442 20.73 -28.75 -11.86
C GLU A 442 21.30 -28.17 -10.56
N ASN A 443 20.49 -28.17 -9.49
CA ASN A 443 20.88 -27.75 -8.13
C ASN A 443 21.27 -26.25 -8.01
N PRO A 444 20.35 -25.34 -8.41
CA PRO A 444 20.63 -23.92 -8.49
C PRO A 444 20.87 -23.33 -7.10
N ARG A 445 22.00 -22.64 -6.88
CA ARG A 445 22.33 -21.99 -5.60
C ARG A 445 22.92 -20.61 -5.80
N MET A 446 22.57 -19.70 -4.89
CA MET A 446 23.20 -18.39 -4.73
C MET A 446 23.74 -18.25 -3.31
N VAL A 447 24.85 -17.52 -3.19
CA VAL A 447 25.51 -17.19 -1.93
C VAL A 447 25.80 -15.70 -1.86
N ILE A 448 25.64 -15.11 -0.67
CA ILE A 448 25.87 -13.69 -0.38
C ILE A 448 26.67 -13.56 0.91
N ASP A 449 27.62 -12.62 0.91
CA ASP A 449 28.45 -12.27 2.06
C ASP A 449 28.90 -10.79 2.01
N ASN A 450 29.52 -10.30 3.08
CA ASN A 450 30.15 -8.99 3.18
C ASN A 450 29.25 -7.82 2.74
N LEU A 451 27.95 -7.85 3.08
CA LEU A 451 27.05 -6.74 2.78
C LEU A 451 27.43 -5.52 3.61
N LYS A 452 27.79 -4.43 2.93
CA LYS A 452 28.11 -3.14 3.52
C LYS A 452 27.19 -2.07 2.99
N VAL A 453 26.56 -1.35 3.90
CA VAL A 453 25.73 -0.18 3.63
C VAL A 453 26.35 1.01 4.32
N THR A 454 26.86 1.95 3.54
CA THR A 454 27.56 3.14 4.04
C THR A 454 26.95 4.42 3.48
N GLN A 455 27.04 5.51 4.23
CA GLN A 455 26.61 6.81 3.74
C GLN A 455 27.41 7.21 2.49
N ALA A 456 26.72 7.67 1.45
CA ALA A 456 27.35 8.22 0.25
C ALA A 456 27.26 9.75 0.25
N GLN A 457 28.25 10.42 -0.35
CA GLN A 457 28.21 11.87 -0.52
C GLN A 457 27.03 12.29 -1.41
N ALA A 458 26.36 13.38 -1.04
CA ALA A 458 25.34 14.01 -1.87
C ALA A 458 25.96 14.50 -3.20
N ARG A 459 25.17 14.47 -4.28
CA ARG A 459 25.60 14.95 -5.61
C ARG A 459 25.75 16.47 -5.66
#